data_AF-A0A117T098-F1
#
_entry.id   AF-A0A117T098-F1
#
_cell.length_a   1.000
_cell.length_b   1.000
_cell.length_c   1.000
_cell.angle_alpha   90.00
_cell.angle_beta   90.00
_cell.angle_gamma   90.00
#
_symmetry.space_group_name_H-M   'P 1'
#
loop_
_entity.id
_entity.type
_entity.pdbx_description
1 polymer ?
#
loop_
_entity_poly.entity_id
_entity_poly.type
_entity_poly.pdbx_seq_one_letter_code
_entity_poly.pdbx_strand_id
1 'polypeptide(L)' 'MNDLLFELPLPDYFDLNACLAYMNRSPLECLFRPDNDGVNRLFMPEGKPLLVRLTTASNSLRVCRLHC' A
#
# COMPACT_ATOMS: atom_id res chain seq x y z
N MET A 1 0.02 -1.60 -16.58
CA MET A 1 1.46 -1.70 -16.24
C MET A 1 1.66 -0.71 -15.10
N ASN A 2 2.14 -1.12 -13.93
CA ASN A 2 2.28 -0.22 -12.77
C ASN A 2 3.70 0.34 -12.73
N ASP A 3 3.85 1.66 -12.59
CA ASP A 3 5.17 2.29 -12.53
C ASP A 3 5.72 2.20 -11.11
N LEU A 4 6.90 1.62 -10.94
CA LEU A 4 7.59 1.65 -9.66
C LEU A 4 7.94 3.10 -9.31
N LEU A 5 7.45 3.60 -8.18
CA LEU A 5 7.82 4.91 -7.67
C LEU A 5 9.08 4.81 -6.81
N PHE A 6 9.08 3.92 -5.83
CA PHE A 6 10.22 3.67 -4.95
C PHE A 6 10.06 2.34 -4.20
N GLU A 7 11.18 1.85 -3.66
CA GLU A 7 11.24 0.73 -2.73
C GLU A 7 11.95 1.14 -1.45
N LEU A 8 11.49 0.62 -0.32
CA LEU A 8 12.08 0.87 0.99
C LEU A 8 12.34 -0.47 1.69
N PRO A 9 13.47 -0.61 2.40
CA PRO A 9 13.68 -1.77 3.25
C PRO A 9 12.62 -1.82 4.35
N LEU A 10 12.14 -3.02 4.66
CA LEU A 10 11.23 -3.23 5.78
C LEU A 10 12.01 -3.22 7.10
N PRO A 11 11.47 -2.59 8.16
CA PRO A 11 12.01 -2.74 9.51
C PRO A 11 11.99 -4.20 9.96
N ASP A 12 12.89 -4.54 10.88
CA ASP A 12 12.83 -5.82 11.58
C ASP A 12 11.45 -5.99 12.24
N TYR A 13 10.90 -7.21 12.14
CA TYR A 13 9.59 -7.59 12.69
C TYR A 13 8.37 -6.93 12.02
N PHE A 14 8.52 -6.28 10.88
CA PHE A 14 7.37 -5.81 10.11
C PHE A 14 6.55 -7.00 9.56
N ASP A 15 5.24 -7.00 9.85
CA ASP A 15 4.30 -8.02 9.35
C ASP A 15 3.14 -7.37 8.59
N LEU A 16 3.18 -7.47 7.26
CA LEU A 16 2.13 -6.94 6.40
C LEU A 16 0.77 -7.62 6.69
N ASN A 17 0.75 -8.91 6.99
CA ASN A 17 -0.49 -9.64 7.23
C ASN A 17 -1.20 -9.13 8.48
N ALA A 18 -0.45 -8.81 9.54
CA ALA A 18 -1.00 -8.17 10.72
C ALA A 18 -1.61 -6.79 10.40
N CYS A 19 -0.94 -5.99 9.57
CA CYS A 19 -1.46 -4.69 9.12
C CYS A 19 -2.74 -4.85 8.28
N LEU A 20 -2.76 -5.78 7.31
CA LEU A 20 -3.93 -6.07 6.48
C LEU A 20 -5.10 -6.57 7.33
N ALA A 21 -4.84 -7.47 8.28
CA ALA A 21 -5.86 -7.98 9.21
C ALA A 21 -6.44 -6.85 10.07
N TYR A 22 -5.61 -5.92 10.54
CA TYR A 22 -6.09 -4.73 11.27
C TYR A 22 -6.98 -3.84 10.39
N MET A 23 -6.54 -3.51 9.17
CA MET A 23 -7.32 -2.68 8.25
C MET A 23 -8.67 -3.31 7.87
N ASN A 24 -8.71 -4.63 7.72
CA ASN A 24 -9.94 -5.38 7.42
C ASN A 24 -10.95 -5.42 8.58
N ARG A 25 -10.55 -5.08 9.82
CA ARG A 25 -11.48 -5.05 10.97
C ARG A 25 -12.40 -3.83 10.96
N SER A 26 -12.02 -2.73 10.31
CA SER A 26 -12.83 -1.51 10.21
C SER A 26 -12.92 -1.00 8.77
N PRO A 27 -13.60 -1.74 7.87
CA PRO A 27 -13.73 -1.36 6.46
C PRO A 27 -14.51 -0.05 6.25
N LEU A 28 -15.27 0.41 7.26
CA LEU A 28 -16.02 1.66 7.21
C LEU A 28 -15.22 2.89 7.67
N GLU A 29 -14.11 2.70 8.39
CA GLU A 29 -13.23 3.79 8.85
C GLU A 29 -11.93 3.88 8.04
N CYS A 30 -11.53 2.80 7.36
CA CYS A 30 -10.36 2.80 6.49
C CYS A 30 -10.73 3.23 5.07
N LEU A 31 -10.17 4.37 4.62
CA LEU A 31 -10.13 4.79 3.21
C LEU A 31 -9.26 3.88 2.32
N PHE A 32 -8.90 2.70 2.83
CA PHE A 32 -7.99 1.76 2.20
C PHE A 32 -8.79 0.62 1.61
N ARG A 33 -8.41 0.22 0.39
CA ARG A 33 -8.87 -1.04 -0.19
C ARG A 33 -7.70 -2.03 -0.12
N PRO A 34 -7.59 -2.80 0.98
CA PRO A 34 -6.67 -3.92 1.04
C PRO A 34 -7.17 -5.08 0.19
N ASP A 35 -6.24 -5.93 -0.24
CA ASP A 35 -6.49 -7.29 -0.68
C ASP A 35 -5.41 -8.21 -0.06
N ASN A 36 -5.28 -9.44 -0.54
CA ASN A 36 -4.33 -10.42 0.01
C ASN A 36 -2.86 -10.05 -0.23
N ASP A 37 -2.56 -9.21 -1.23
CA ASP A 37 -1.19 -8.91 -1.67
C ASP A 37 -0.73 -7.50 -1.29
N GLY A 38 -1.64 -6.66 -0.79
CA GLY A 38 -1.29 -5.29 -0.43
C GLY A 38 -2.49 -4.35 -0.31
N VAL A 39 -2.23 -3.06 -0.49
CA VAL A 39 -3.24 -2.01 -0.29
C VAL A 39 -3.17 -0.93 -1.35
N ASN A 40 -4.35 -0.53 -1.84
CA ASN A 40 -4.51 0.62 -2.72
C ASN A 40 -4.82 1.85 -1.89
N ARG A 41 -4.12 2.96 -2.19
CA ARG A 41 -4.32 4.23 -1.49
C ARG A 41 -4.22 5.41 -2.46
N LEU A 42 -5.19 6.33 -2.36
CA LEU A 42 -5.13 7.61 -3.02
C LEU A 42 -4.38 8.61 -2.12
N PHE A 43 -3.37 9.26 -2.69
CA PHE A 43 -2.68 10.39 -2.08
C PHE A 43 -2.94 11.66 -2.89
N MET A 44 -2.81 12.82 -2.24
CA MET A 44 -2.95 14.14 -2.85
C MET A 44 -1.64 14.95 -2.74
N PRO A 45 -0.48 14.46 -3.22
CA PRO A 45 0.76 15.24 -3.20
C PRO A 45 0.57 16.51 -4.03
N GLU A 46 0.93 17.66 -3.45
CA GLU A 46 0.80 18.97 -4.11
C GLU A 46 -0.60 19.25 -4.68
N GLY A 47 -1.64 18.68 -4.06
CA GLY A 47 -3.03 18.85 -4.50
C GLY A 47 -3.44 18.04 -5.75
N LYS A 48 -2.59 17.13 -6.24
CA LYS A 48 -2.90 16.28 -7.41
C LYS A 48 -3.18 14.84 -6.97
N PRO A 49 -4.22 14.18 -7.52
CA PRO A 49 -4.52 12.80 -7.17
C PRO A 49 -3.44 11.84 -7.70
N LEU A 50 -2.91 11.01 -6.82
CA LEU A 50 -1.98 9.93 -7.15
C LEU A 50 -2.47 8.64 -6.49
N LEU A 51 -2.96 7.72 -7.31
CA LEU A 51 -3.34 6.38 -6.85
C LEU A 51 -2.09 5.50 -6.83
N VAL A 52 -1.79 4.93 -5.66
CA VAL A 52 -0.66 4.01 -5.49
C VAL A 52 -1.11 2.66 -4.96
N ARG A 53 -0.30 1.68 -5.28
CA ARG A 53 -0.33 0.32 -4.76
C ARG A 53 0.88 0.12 -3.86
N LEU A 54 0.64 -0.31 -2.63
CA LEU A 54 1.68 -0.78 -1.72
C LEU A 54 1.63 -2.30 -1.66
N THR A 55 2.76 -2.96 -1.88
CA THR A 55 2.96 -4.41 -1.76
C THR A 55 4.27 -4.68 -1.03
N THR A 56 4.39 -5.84 -0.38
CA THR A 56 5.70 -6.31 0.11
C THR A 56 6.31 -7.32 -0.86
N ALA A 57 7.61 -7.21 -1.12
CA ALA A 57 8.37 -8.18 -1.90
C ALA A 57 9.63 -8.58 -1.12
N SER A 58 9.73 -9.85 -0.72
CA SER A 58 10.81 -10.37 0.12
C SER A 58 10.97 -9.59 1.43
N ASN A 59 11.80 -8.55 1.45
CA ASN A 59 12.10 -7.68 2.60
C ASN A 59 11.97 -6.19 2.27
N SER A 60 11.31 -5.82 1.17
CA SER A 60 11.07 -4.43 0.80
C SER A 60 9.58 -4.11 0.69
N LEU A 61 9.23 -2.90 1.11
CA LEU A 61 7.97 -2.27 0.75
C LEU A 61 8.13 -1.66 -0.63
N ARG A 62 7.30 -2.10 -1.56
CA ARG A 62 7.25 -1.59 -2.93
C ARG A 62 6.04 -0.68 -3.11
N VAL A 63 6.28 0.52 -3.63
CA VAL A 63 5.22 1.48 -3.93
C VAL A 63 5.18 1.73 -5.43
N CYS A 64 4.06 1.38 -6.06
CA CYS A 64 3.86 1.58 -7.49
C CYS A 64 2.69 2.54 -7.73
N ARG A 65 2.80 3.37 -8.76
CA ARG A 65 1.65 4.13 -9.28
C ARG A 65 0.72 3.18 -10.02
N LEU A 66 -0.57 3.31 -9.73
CA LEU A 66 -1.63 2.67 -10.50
C LEU A 66 -2.07 3.63 -11.61
N HIS A 67 -2.07 3.12 -12.85
CA HIS A 67 -2.75 3.78 -13.97
C HIS A 67 -4.14 3.17 -14.09
N CYS A 68 -5.16 4.03 -14.04
CA CYS A 68 -6.55 3.66 -14.27
C CYS A 68 -6.87 3.70 -15.76
#